data_AF-A0A8J6RBF9-F1
#
_entry.id   AF-A0A8J6RBF9-F1
#
_cell.length_a   1.000
_cell.length_b   1.000
_cell.length_c   1.000
_cell.angle_alpha   90.00
_cell.angle_beta   90.00
_cell.angle_gamma   90.00
#
_symmetry.space_group_name_H-M   'P 1'
#
loop_
_entity.id
_entity.type
_entity.pdbx_description
1 polymer ?
#
loop_
_entity_poly.entity_id
_entity_poly.type
_entity_poly.pdbx_seq_one_letter_code
_entity_poly.pdbx_strand_id
1 'polypeptide(L)'
;MVTSTTTATHTDLPPSYRIPLTVIGLGILLAFEKIWLGALVGIFGLFLLAQAVTLTLRFTDSALDIYRRDTLIRHFPYEEWQHWEIFWEPVPVLFYFREINSIHFLPIIFSPSELRACLETHCAAAQEE
;
A
#
# COMPACT_ATOMS: atom_id res chain seq x y z
N MET A 1 -36.94 5.79 -13.08
CA MET A 1 -35.52 6.05 -13.38
C MET A 1 -34.72 4.91 -12.80
N VAL A 2 -34.15 4.05 -13.64
CA VAL A 2 -33.19 3.02 -13.20
C VAL A 2 -31.81 3.63 -13.37
N THR A 3 -31.17 4.00 -12.27
CA THR A 3 -29.75 4.39 -12.28
C THR A 3 -28.96 3.14 -12.65
N SER A 4 -28.40 3.15 -13.86
CA SER A 4 -27.48 2.11 -14.31
C SER A 4 -26.16 2.34 -13.59
N THR A 5 -25.89 1.60 -12.52
CA THR A 5 -24.55 1.53 -11.94
C THR A 5 -23.70 0.74 -12.91
N THR A 6 -22.98 1.43 -13.80
CA THR A 6 -21.86 0.82 -14.53
C THR A 6 -20.94 0.22 -13.47
N THR A 7 -20.86 -1.11 -13.40
CA THR A 7 -19.89 -1.80 -12.55
C THR A 7 -18.52 -1.49 -13.13
N ALA A 8 -17.91 -0.39 -12.67
CA ALA A 8 -16.52 -0.10 -12.97
C ALA A 8 -15.68 -1.25 -12.41
N THR A 9 -14.93 -1.91 -13.28
CA THR A 9 -14.00 -2.97 -12.90
C THR A 9 -12.94 -2.34 -12.02
N HIS A 10 -12.87 -2.75 -10.76
CA HIS A 10 -11.83 -2.29 -9.84
C HIS A 10 -11.25 -3.49 -9.11
N THR A 11 -9.96 -3.39 -8.80
CA THR A 11 -9.21 -4.40 -8.07
C THR A 11 -8.76 -3.80 -6.75
N ASP A 12 -9.32 -4.28 -5.65
CA ASP A 12 -8.89 -3.91 -4.31
C ASP A 12 -7.69 -4.77 -3.90
N LEU A 13 -6.59 -4.11 -3.57
CA LEU A 13 -5.40 -4.77 -3.07
C LEU A 13 -5.58 -5.08 -1.57
N PRO A 14 -5.60 -6.36 -1.16
CA PRO A 14 -5.84 -6.71 0.22
C PRO A 14 -4.65 -6.29 1.11
N PRO A 15 -4.91 -5.93 2.37
CA PRO A 15 -3.85 -5.62 3.31
C PRO A 15 -2.98 -6.85 3.59
N SER A 16 -1.68 -6.62 3.75
CA SER A 16 -0.69 -7.63 4.13
C SER A 16 -0.30 -7.47 5.59
N TYR A 17 -0.58 -8.50 6.38
CA TYR A 17 -0.26 -8.52 7.80
C TYR A 17 1.14 -9.04 8.11
N ARG A 18 1.92 -9.44 7.08
CA ARG A 18 3.24 -10.06 7.27
C ARG A 18 4.22 -9.15 8.00
N ILE A 19 4.37 -7.91 7.53
CA ILE A 19 5.29 -6.94 8.15
C ILE A 19 4.81 -6.57 9.56
N PRO A 20 3.56 -6.13 9.78
CA PRO A 20 3.06 -5.83 11.13
C PRO A 20 3.25 -6.96 12.13
N LEU A 21 2.88 -8.19 11.77
CA LEU A 21 2.97 -9.34 12.67
C LEU A 21 4.43 -9.74 12.96
N THR A 22 5.31 -9.64 11.97
CA THR A 22 6.75 -9.90 12.17
C THR A 22 7.35 -8.89 13.14
N VAL A 23 7.02 -7.60 13.00
CA VAL A 23 7.49 -6.54 13.89
C VAL A 23 6.95 -6.72 15.31
N ILE A 24 5.68 -7.10 15.46
CA ILE A 24 5.08 -7.41 16.78
C ILE A 24 5.81 -8.59 17.43
N GLY A 25 6.02 -9.68 16.69
CA GLY A 25 6.74 -10.87 17.19
C GLY A 25 8.16 -10.54 17.62
N LEU A 26 8.88 -9.71 16.86
CA LEU A 26 10.20 -9.21 17.23
C LEU A 26 10.15 -8.35 18.50
N GLY A 27 9.14 -7.48 18.64
CA GLY A 27 8.93 -6.68 19.85
C GLY A 27 8.72 -7.54 21.09
N ILE A 28 7.94 -8.61 20.99
CA ILE A 28 7.72 -9.58 22.07
C ILE A 28 9.04 -10.27 22.45
N LEU A 29 9.82 -10.72 21.46
CA LEU A 29 11.11 -11.35 21.70
C LEU A 29 12.10 -10.42 22.40
N LEU A 30 12.17 -9.15 21.97
CA LEU A 30 13.03 -8.13 22.56
C LEU A 30 12.59 -7.74 23.98
N ALA A 31 11.31 -7.87 24.32
CA ALA A 31 10.79 -7.53 25.63
C ALA A 31 11.34 -8.45 26.74
N PHE A 32 11.72 -9.70 26.42
CA PHE A 32 12.34 -10.62 27.37
C PHE A 32 13.71 -10.12 27.87
N GLU A 33 14.47 -9.42 27.01
CA GLU A 33 15.77 -8.85 27.35
C GLU A 33 15.64 -7.41 27.88
N LYS A 34 14.89 -6.58 27.14
CA LYS A 34 14.73 -5.15 27.44
C LYS A 34 13.30 -4.73 27.16
N ILE A 35 12.47 -4.77 28.21
CA ILE A 35 11.04 -4.44 28.16
C ILE A 35 10.78 -3.13 27.40
N TRP A 36 11.54 -2.06 27.67
CA TRP A 36 11.35 -0.77 26.97
C TRP A 36 11.58 -0.86 25.47
N LEU A 37 12.62 -1.58 25.04
CA LEU A 37 12.93 -1.76 23.62
C LEU A 37 11.85 -2.61 22.94
N GLY A 38 11.46 -3.71 23.58
CA GLY A 38 10.37 -4.55 23.10
C GLY A 38 9.04 -3.81 23.01
N ALA A 39 8.73 -2.96 23.99
CA ALA A 39 7.54 -2.12 23.98
C ALA A 39 7.56 -1.12 22.81
N LEU A 40 8.69 -0.44 22.56
CA LEU A 40 8.82 0.49 21.44
C LEU A 40 8.58 -0.20 20.10
N VAL A 41 9.24 -1.35 19.88
CA VAL A 41 9.10 -2.13 18.64
C VAL A 41 7.68 -2.70 18.50
N GLY A 42 7.11 -3.21 19.59
CA GLY A 42 5.75 -3.77 19.61
C GLY A 42 4.68 -2.72 19.32
N ILE A 43 4.79 -1.52 19.90
CA ILE A 43 3.87 -0.39 19.62
C ILE A 43 3.98 0.01 18.14
N PHE A 44 5.19 0.06 17.58
CA PHE A 44 5.37 0.34 16.17
C PHE A 44 4.72 -0.74 15.28
N GLY A 45 4.85 -2.02 15.61
CA GLY A 45 4.16 -3.10 14.91
C GLY A 45 2.64 -3.00 14.98
N LEU A 46 2.08 -2.64 16.13
CA LEU A 46 0.64 -2.37 16.28
C LEU A 46 0.19 -1.17 15.45
N PHE A 47 1.00 -0.12 15.38
CA PHE A 47 0.75 1.03 14.52
C PHE A 47 0.71 0.63 13.03
N LEU A 48 1.66 -0.19 12.57
CA LEU A 48 1.65 -0.72 11.21
C LEU A 48 0.41 -1.59 10.94
N LEU A 49 -0.02 -2.40 11.91
CA LEU A 49 -1.22 -3.21 11.79
C LEU A 49 -2.48 -2.34 11.65
N ALA A 50 -2.59 -1.28 12.46
CA ALA A 50 -3.68 -0.33 12.39
C ALA A 50 -3.71 0.42 11.04
N GLN A 51 -2.55 0.73 10.46
CA GLN A 51 -2.49 1.27 9.10
C GLN A 51 -2.95 0.25 8.07
N ALA A 52 -2.46 -0.99 8.15
CA ALA A 52 -2.80 -2.06 7.21
C ALA A 52 -4.30 -2.34 7.18
N VAL A 53 -4.96 -2.40 8.34
CA VAL A 53 -6.41 -2.67 8.39
C VAL A 53 -7.28 -1.48 7.99
N THR A 54 -6.73 -0.27 7.91
CA THR A 54 -7.53 0.94 7.64
C THR A 54 -7.39 1.47 6.22
N LEU A 55 -6.33 1.08 5.50
CA LEU A 55 -6.05 1.58 4.16
C LEU A 55 -6.29 0.50 3.11
N THR A 56 -6.94 0.88 2.02
CA THR A 56 -7.16 0.04 0.84
C THR A 56 -6.63 0.77 -0.38
N LEU A 57 -5.78 0.10 -1.16
CA LEU A 57 -5.41 0.57 -2.50
C LEU A 57 -6.39 -0.06 -3.49
N ARG A 58 -7.07 0.78 -4.27
CA ARG A 58 -8.01 0.36 -5.30
C ARG A 58 -7.47 0.76 -6.66
N PHE A 59 -7.20 -0.22 -7.49
CA PHE A 59 -6.84 -0.01 -8.89
C PHE A 59 -8.12 0.05 -9.71
N THR A 60 -8.29 1.13 -10.47
CA THR A 60 -9.40 1.31 -11.40
C THR A 60 -8.86 1.29 -12.83
N ASP A 61 -9.72 1.51 -13.81
CA ASP A 61 -9.29 1.58 -15.21
C ASP A 61 -8.38 2.79 -15.50
N SER A 62 -8.43 3.86 -14.68
CA SER A 62 -7.73 5.12 -14.97
C SER A 62 -6.97 5.75 -13.80
N ALA A 63 -7.08 5.20 -12.59
CA ALA A 63 -6.46 5.78 -11.40
C ALA A 63 -6.20 4.75 -10.29
N LEU A 64 -5.18 5.04 -9.47
CA LEU A 64 -4.99 4.44 -8.17
C LEU A 64 -5.70 5.28 -7.12
N ASP A 65 -6.72 4.70 -6.50
CA ASP A 65 -7.44 5.29 -5.40
C ASP A 65 -6.93 4.76 -4.06
N ILE A 66 -6.77 5.66 -3.09
CA ILE A 66 -6.50 5.28 -1.70
C ILE A 66 -7.74 5.56 -0.88
N TYR A 67 -8.28 4.50 -0.31
CA TYR A 67 -9.38 4.55 0.63
C TYR A 67 -8.86 4.41 2.06
N ARG A 68 -9.50 5.14 2.97
CA ARG A 68 -9.46 4.87 4.41
C ARG A 68 -10.82 4.35 4.83
N ARG A 69 -10.92 3.05 5.09
CA ARG A 69 -12.21 2.34 5.20
C ARG A 69 -13.03 2.60 3.93
N ASP A 70 -14.19 3.24 4.06
CA ASP A 70 -15.08 3.54 2.92
C ASP A 70 -14.90 4.94 2.34
N THR A 71 -13.96 5.73 2.87
CA THR A 71 -13.74 7.12 2.43
C THR A 71 -12.53 7.20 1.50
N LEU A 72 -12.74 7.71 0.28
CA LEU A 72 -11.65 8.05 -0.63
C LEU A 72 -10.84 9.21 -0.03
N ILE A 73 -9.55 8.98 0.24
CA ILE A 73 -8.66 9.99 0.81
C ILE A 73 -7.68 10.59 -0.20
N ARG A 74 -7.37 9.84 -1.26
CA ARG A 74 -6.50 10.29 -2.37
C ARG A 74 -6.89 9.58 -3.66
N HIS A 75 -6.74 10.30 -4.77
CA HIS A 75 -7.01 9.84 -6.13
C HIS A 75 -5.77 10.19 -6.98
N PHE A 76 -5.19 9.20 -7.65
CA PHE A 76 -3.96 9.35 -8.44
C PHE A 76 -4.20 8.88 -9.89
N PRO A 77 -4.48 9.80 -10.83
CA PRO A 77 -4.75 9.46 -12.23
C PRO A 77 -3.50 8.91 -12.93
N TYR A 78 -3.61 7.78 -13.64
CA TYR A 78 -2.46 7.17 -14.33
C TYR A 78 -1.92 8.03 -15.48
N GLU A 79 -2.74 8.89 -16.07
CA GLU A 79 -2.31 9.83 -17.12
C GLU A 79 -1.24 10.82 -16.62
N GLU A 80 -1.22 11.10 -15.31
CA GLU A 80 -0.23 11.99 -14.71
C GLU A 80 1.06 11.25 -14.31
N TRP A 81 1.08 9.92 -14.38
CA TRP A 81 2.19 9.12 -13.88
C TRP A 81 3.33 9.06 -14.91
N GLN A 82 4.54 9.34 -14.43
CA GLN A 82 5.75 9.31 -15.24
C GLN A 82 6.63 8.10 -14.91
N HIS A 83 6.59 7.64 -13.67
CA HIS A 83 7.42 6.53 -13.21
C HIS A 83 6.82 5.90 -11.97
N TRP A 84 7.06 4.61 -11.78
CA TRP A 84 6.78 3.91 -10.54
C TRP A 84 7.83 2.84 -10.24
N GLU A 85 8.10 2.63 -8.97
CA GLU A 85 9.06 1.65 -8.49
C GLU A 85 8.61 1.04 -7.16
N ILE A 86 8.88 -0.25 -6.96
CA ILE A 86 8.75 -0.92 -5.66
C ILE A 86 10.16 -1.11 -5.13
N PHE A 87 10.51 -0.37 -4.07
CA PHE A 87 11.84 -0.45 -3.47
C PHE A 87 11.94 -1.55 -2.40
N TRP A 88 13.17 -2.07 -2.23
CA TRP A 88 13.61 -3.07 -1.24
C TRP A 88 13.10 -4.50 -1.46
N GLU A 89 13.67 -5.25 -2.41
CA GLU A 89 13.17 -6.61 -2.74
C GLU A 89 13.18 -7.69 -1.63
N PRO A 90 14.04 -7.69 -0.59
CA PRO A 90 13.92 -8.68 0.49
C PRO A 90 12.74 -8.40 1.42
N VAL A 91 12.38 -7.13 1.59
CA VAL A 91 11.24 -6.63 2.37
C VAL A 91 10.73 -5.40 1.63
N PRO A 92 9.85 -5.54 0.64
CA PRO A 92 9.38 -4.41 -0.14
C PRO A 92 8.48 -3.58 0.76
N VAL A 93 9.08 -2.57 1.38
CA VAL A 93 8.44 -1.70 2.37
C VAL A 93 7.93 -0.42 1.71
N LEU A 94 8.37 -0.08 0.49
CA LEU A 94 8.15 1.24 -0.06
C LEU A 94 7.75 1.20 -1.54
N PHE A 95 6.56 1.71 -1.82
CA PHE A 95 6.04 1.94 -3.16
C PHE A 95 6.22 3.41 -3.50
N TYR A 96 6.88 3.66 -4.62
CA TYR A 96 7.19 4.98 -5.12
C TYR A 96 6.50 5.19 -6.45
N PHE A 97 5.94 6.37 -6.64
CA PHE A 97 5.52 6.83 -7.96
C PHE A 97 5.68 8.34 -8.09
N ARG A 98 5.97 8.78 -9.32
CA ARG A 98 6.14 10.17 -9.69
C ARG A 98 5.04 10.58 -10.65
N GLU A 99 4.32 11.63 -10.28
CA GLU A 99 3.39 12.34 -11.14
C GLU A 99 4.07 13.57 -11.76
N ILE A 100 3.48 14.16 -12.80
CA ILE A 100 4.00 15.38 -13.47
C ILE A 100 4.38 16.47 -12.46
N ASN A 101 3.54 16.69 -11.44
CA ASN A 101 3.70 17.79 -10.48
C ASN A 101 4.08 17.33 -9.06
N SER A 102 4.24 16.03 -8.81
CA SER A 102 4.45 15.55 -7.44
C SER A 102 5.11 14.18 -7.35
N ILE A 103 5.62 13.86 -6.16
CA ILE A 103 6.30 12.59 -5.86
C ILE A 103 5.63 11.98 -4.64
N HIS A 104 5.32 10.70 -4.70
CA HIS A 104 4.63 9.98 -3.63
C HIS A 104 5.41 8.75 -3.17
N PHE A 105 5.33 8.52 -1.86
CA PHE A 105 5.87 7.35 -1.19
C PHE A 105 4.78 6.74 -0.33
N LEU A 106 4.41 5.50 -0.64
CA LEU A 106 3.42 4.74 0.11
C LEU A 106 4.12 3.58 0.82
N PRO A 107 3.92 3.40 2.13
CA PRO A 107 4.38 2.20 2.79
C PRO A 107 3.63 1.00 2.20
N ILE A 108 4.38 -0.01 1.73
CA ILE A 108 3.82 -1.28 1.26
C ILE A 108 3.47 -2.10 2.50
N ILE A 109 2.29 -1.83 3.03
CA ILE A 109 1.57 -2.69 3.95
C ILE A 109 0.70 -3.71 3.19
N PHE A 110 0.94 -3.88 1.89
CA PHE A 110 0.18 -4.73 0.98
C PHE A 110 1.03 -5.87 0.44
N SER A 111 0.40 -6.84 -0.23
CA SER A 111 1.11 -7.95 -0.86
C SER A 111 1.98 -7.41 -2.00
N PRO A 112 3.32 -7.54 -1.96
CA PRO A 112 4.20 -6.89 -2.93
C PRO A 112 4.08 -7.47 -4.33
N SER A 113 3.85 -8.79 -4.41
CA SER A 113 3.60 -9.49 -5.67
C SER A 113 2.29 -9.09 -6.31
N GLU A 114 1.23 -8.93 -5.50
CA GLU A 114 -0.07 -8.47 -6.01
C GLU A 114 -0.02 -7.00 -6.40
N LEU A 115 0.67 -6.16 -5.61
CA LEU A 115 0.89 -4.75 -5.94
C LEU A 115 1.57 -4.61 -7.30
N ARG A 116 2.67 -5.36 -7.51
CA ARG A 116 3.39 -5.40 -8.77
C ARG A 116 2.50 -5.86 -9.92
N ALA A 117 1.77 -6.96 -9.75
CA ALA A 117 0.85 -7.46 -10.78
C ALA A 117 -0.22 -6.43 -11.16
N CYS A 118 -0.77 -5.71 -10.18
CA CYS A 118 -1.74 -4.64 -10.43
C CYS A 118 -1.09 -3.46 -11.18
N LEU A 119 0.10 -3.02 -10.77
CA LEU A 119 0.83 -1.93 -11.45
C LEU A 119 1.20 -2.29 -12.89
N GLU A 120 1.65 -3.52 -13.14
CA GLU A 120 1.97 -3.99 -14.50
C GLU A 120 0.71 -4.09 -15.38
N THR A 121 -0.44 -4.44 -14.79
CA THR A 121 -1.72 -4.54 -15.52
C THR A 121 -2.32 -3.17 -15.84
N HIS A 122 -2.28 -2.23 -14.89
CA HIS A 122 -3.00 -0.95 -14.99
C HIS A 122 -2.10 0.23 -15.42
N CYS A 123 -0.79 0.16 -15.20
CA CYS A 123 0.15 1.28 -15.36
C CYS A 123 1.30 0.99 -16.35
N ALA A 124 1.10 0.09 -17.32
CA ALA A 124 2.14 -0.33 -18.26
C ALA A 124 2.78 0.83 -19.05
N ALA A 125 2.00 1.86 -19.39
CA ALA A 125 2.47 3.03 -20.15
C ALA A 125 3.53 3.87 -19.39
N ALA A 126 3.49 3.87 -18.05
CA ALA A 126 4.44 4.63 -17.22
C ALA A 126 5.79 3.92 -17.01
N GLN A 127 6.04 2.81 -17.72
CA GLN A 127 7.32 2.06 -17.70
C GLN A 127 8.15 2.30 -18.98
N GLU A 128 7.61 3.00 -19.99
CA GLU A 128 8.32 3.34 -21.23
C GLU A 128 9.15 4.62 -21.05
N GLU A 129 10.29 4.55 -20.33
CA GLU A 129 11.47 5.43 -20.54
C GLU A 129 12.71 4.96 -19.74
#